data_AF-A0A7C8YRI5-F1
#
_entry.id   AF-A0A7C8YRI5-F1
#
_cell.length_a   1.000
_cell.length_b   1.000
_cell.length_c   1.000
_cell.angle_alpha   90.00
_cell.angle_beta   90.00
_cell.angle_gamma   90.00
#
_symmetry.space_group_name_H-M   'P 1'
#
loop_
_entity.id
_entity.type
_entity.pdbx_description
1 polymer ?
#
loop_
_entity_poly.entity_id
_entity_poly.type
_entity_poly.pdbx_seq_one_letter_code
_entity_poly.pdbx_strand_id
1 'polypeptide(L)'
;MEDSVAGFRQSMDPLRQVLVNLESTSDPVFLSETVKCALIGLMRDLRGIAMATNSRRTFGFLFDWLYPAHTPLLLRVVMNWADSPPVTTPLLKFVAELVLNKSQRLTFEPSSPNGILLFREVSKLLVAYGSRNLALSDQDDVYTRKYKGIWLSLLILSRAMAGNYVNFGVFELYGDRALDDALDIALKMILSIPAAHILSYRKVAIAYFTFMEVILSNVLLPLIIWHHSILSKLSWEICLL
;
A
#
# COMPACT_ATOMS: atom_id res chain seq x y z
N MET A 1 -5.65 12.73 -29.53
CA MET A 1 -4.94 12.14 -28.36
C MET A 1 -5.43 12.79 -27.07
N GLU A 2 -5.59 14.11 -27.07
CA GLU A 2 -6.32 14.89 -26.07
C GLU A 2 -7.76 14.41 -25.84
N ASP A 3 -8.47 13.96 -26.88
CA ASP A 3 -9.85 13.48 -26.78
C ASP A 3 -10.03 12.33 -25.77
N SER A 4 -9.03 11.43 -25.68
CA SER A 4 -9.06 10.32 -24.73
C SER A 4 -8.82 10.74 -23.29
N VAL A 5 -8.05 11.81 -23.08
CA VAL A 5 -7.78 12.37 -21.75
C VAL A 5 -8.98 13.21 -21.30
N ALA A 6 -9.55 14.00 -22.21
CA ALA A 6 -10.75 14.79 -21.98
C ALA A 6 -11.94 13.88 -21.63
N GLY A 7 -12.15 12.80 -22.40
CA GLY A 7 -13.21 11.82 -22.11
C GLY A 7 -13.01 11.11 -20.76
N PHE A 8 -11.76 10.81 -20.38
CA PHE A 8 -11.45 10.28 -19.05
C PHE A 8 -11.80 11.30 -17.95
N ARG A 9 -11.36 12.55 -18.09
CA ARG A 9 -11.64 13.62 -17.11
C ARG A 9 -13.14 13.85 -16.93
N GLN A 10 -13.89 13.93 -18.02
CA GLN A 10 -15.35 14.07 -18.00
C GLN A 10 -16.02 12.90 -17.26
N SER A 11 -15.54 11.67 -17.49
CA SER A 11 -16.06 10.48 -16.81
C SER A 11 -15.75 10.49 -15.31
N MET A 12 -14.63 11.09 -14.91
CA MET A 12 -14.18 11.17 -13.52
C MET A 12 -14.75 12.38 -12.75
N ASP A 13 -15.39 13.33 -13.42
CA ASP A 13 -15.89 14.57 -12.80
C ASP A 13 -16.85 14.36 -11.62
N PRO A 14 -17.81 13.41 -11.66
CA PRO A 14 -18.66 13.14 -10.50
C PRO A 14 -17.86 12.69 -9.28
N LEU A 15 -16.85 11.83 -9.47
CA LEU A 15 -15.97 11.36 -8.40
C LEU A 15 -15.06 12.47 -7.89
N ARG A 16 -14.59 13.35 -8.79
CA ARG A 16 -13.81 14.54 -8.42
C ARG A 16 -14.61 15.45 -7.51
N GLN A 17 -15.90 15.68 -7.80
CA GLN A 17 -16.74 16.50 -6.93
C GLN A 17 -16.90 15.89 -5.53
N VAL A 18 -17.08 14.57 -5.45
CA VAL A 18 -17.13 13.84 -4.17
C VAL A 18 -15.82 14.00 -3.38
N LEU A 19 -14.67 13.85 -4.05
CA LEU A 19 -13.35 14.06 -3.45
C LEU A 19 -13.20 15.48 -2.88
N VAL A 20 -13.48 16.51 -3.67
CA VAL A 20 -13.36 17.91 -3.26
C VAL A 20 -14.29 18.22 -2.07
N ASN A 21 -15.50 17.68 -2.06
CA ASN A 21 -16.42 17.84 -0.94
C ASN A 21 -15.89 17.18 0.34
N LEU A 22 -15.30 15.98 0.22
CA LEU A 22 -14.71 15.27 1.36
C LEU A 22 -13.44 15.94 1.87
N GLU A 23 -12.62 16.48 0.98
CA GLU A 23 -11.41 17.23 1.31
C GLU A 23 -11.73 18.53 2.05
N SER A 24 -12.78 19.25 1.64
CA SER A 24 -13.22 20.50 2.28
C SER A 24 -14.05 20.30 3.56
N THR A 25 -14.42 19.05 3.89
CA THR A 25 -15.18 18.75 5.10
C THR A 25 -14.34 19.05 6.35
N SER A 26 -14.91 19.69 7.36
CA SER A 26 -14.23 19.96 8.65
C SER A 26 -14.06 18.69 9.48
N ASP A 27 -13.02 18.64 10.33
CA ASP A 27 -12.71 17.46 11.15
C ASP A 27 -13.86 16.87 11.98
N PRO A 28 -14.71 17.66 12.68
CA PRO A 28 -15.80 17.08 13.45
C PRO A 28 -16.87 16.43 12.57
N VAL A 29 -17.10 16.97 11.36
CA VAL A 29 -18.08 16.42 10.40
C VAL A 29 -17.50 15.23 9.64
N PHE A 30 -16.18 15.14 9.53
CA PHE A 30 -15.48 14.05 8.85
C PHE A 30 -15.71 12.68 9.48
N LEU A 31 -16.12 12.64 10.75
CA LEU A 31 -16.46 11.43 11.50
C LEU A 31 -17.95 11.03 11.41
N SER A 32 -18.74 11.73 10.60
CA SER A 32 -20.16 11.41 10.42
C SER A 32 -20.38 10.12 9.62
N GLU A 33 -21.52 9.45 9.87
CA GLU A 33 -21.88 8.23 9.14
C GLU A 33 -22.09 8.49 7.64
N THR A 34 -22.54 9.68 7.26
CA THR A 34 -22.66 10.10 5.86
C THR A 34 -21.30 10.12 5.16
N VAL A 35 -20.29 10.74 5.78
CA VAL A 35 -18.92 10.79 5.25
C VAL A 35 -18.33 9.39 5.19
N LYS A 36 -18.54 8.58 6.23
CA LYS A 36 -18.10 7.18 6.26
C LYS A 36 -18.65 6.37 5.08
N CYS A 37 -19.96 6.45 4.80
CA CYS A 37 -20.58 5.78 3.66
C CYS A 37 -20.02 6.28 2.33
N ALA A 38 -19.82 7.60 2.18
CA ALA A 38 -19.22 8.19 0.99
C ALA A 38 -17.79 7.71 0.76
N LEU A 39 -16.96 7.65 1.82
CA LEU A 39 -15.59 7.13 1.76
C LEU A 39 -15.56 5.65 1.35
N ILE A 40 -16.45 4.84 1.91
CA ILE A 40 -16.55 3.41 1.57
C ILE A 40 -16.89 3.24 0.08
N GLY A 41 -17.88 3.98 -0.42
CA GLY A 41 -18.29 3.95 -1.83
C GLY A 41 -17.15 4.40 -2.74
N LEU A 42 -16.60 5.58 -2.47
CA LEU A 42 -15.50 6.17 -3.22
C LEU A 42 -14.29 5.22 -3.34
N MET A 43 -13.84 4.62 -2.24
CA MET A 43 -12.71 3.69 -2.27
C MET A 43 -13.00 2.42 -3.09
N ARG A 44 -14.25 1.94 -3.09
CA ARG A 44 -14.65 0.79 -3.90
C ARG A 44 -14.69 1.14 -5.38
N ASP A 45 -15.21 2.32 -5.73
CA ASP A 45 -15.30 2.79 -7.11
C ASP A 45 -13.91 3.07 -7.68
N LEU A 46 -13.05 3.76 -6.93
CA LEU A 46 -11.66 4.00 -7.30
C LEU A 46 -10.89 2.69 -7.48
N ARG A 47 -11.14 1.69 -6.61
CA ARG A 47 -10.60 0.34 -6.82
C ARG A 47 -11.11 -0.29 -8.10
N GLY A 48 -12.40 -0.18 -8.42
CA GLY A 48 -12.97 -0.70 -9.67
C GLY A 48 -12.33 -0.06 -10.90
N ILE A 49 -12.17 1.27 -10.88
CA ILE A 49 -11.50 2.03 -11.95
C ILE A 49 -10.04 1.60 -12.07
N ALA A 50 -9.32 1.52 -10.95
CA ALA A 50 -7.95 1.01 -10.93
C ALA A 50 -7.90 -0.45 -11.42
N MET A 51 -8.93 -1.27 -11.19
CA MET A 51 -8.97 -2.62 -11.75
C MET A 51 -9.15 -2.61 -13.29
N ALA A 52 -9.84 -1.62 -13.85
CA ALA A 52 -10.05 -1.50 -15.29
C ALA A 52 -8.85 -0.92 -16.06
N THR A 53 -7.93 -0.22 -15.39
CA THR A 53 -6.74 0.36 -16.02
C THR A 53 -5.64 -0.71 -16.24
N ASN A 54 -5.67 -1.36 -17.41
CA ASN A 54 -4.75 -2.46 -17.73
C ASN A 54 -3.57 -2.06 -18.63
N SER A 55 -3.45 -0.79 -19.03
CA SER A 55 -2.32 -0.32 -19.84
C SER A 55 -1.59 0.82 -19.15
N ARG A 56 -0.32 1.02 -19.49
CA ARG A 56 0.51 2.14 -19.01
C ARG A 56 -0.21 3.49 -19.21
N ARG A 57 -0.86 3.66 -20.36
CA ARG A 57 -1.58 4.89 -20.71
C ARG A 57 -2.78 5.16 -19.81
N THR A 58 -3.67 4.17 -19.65
CA THR A 58 -4.88 4.36 -18.83
C THR A 58 -4.56 4.43 -17.35
N PHE A 59 -3.52 3.73 -16.90
CA PHE A 59 -2.99 3.90 -15.55
C PHE A 59 -2.40 5.31 -15.35
N GLY A 60 -1.64 5.82 -16.32
CA GLY A 60 -1.12 7.19 -16.29
C GLY A 60 -2.22 8.23 -16.10
N PHE A 61 -3.33 8.12 -16.83
CA PHE A 61 -4.48 9.04 -16.66
C PHE A 61 -5.07 9.00 -15.25
N LEU A 62 -5.19 7.81 -14.67
CA LEU A 62 -5.66 7.65 -13.29
C LEU A 62 -4.66 8.23 -12.28
N PHE A 63 -3.37 7.99 -12.48
CA PHE A 63 -2.31 8.47 -11.59
C PHE A 63 -2.21 10.00 -11.62
N ASP A 64 -2.21 10.61 -12.81
CA ASP A 64 -2.17 12.08 -12.98
C ASP A 64 -3.44 12.77 -12.48
N TRP A 65 -4.57 12.06 -12.47
CA TRP A 65 -5.81 12.56 -11.87
C TRP A 65 -5.78 12.48 -10.34
N LEU A 66 -5.16 11.44 -9.77
CA LEU A 66 -5.11 11.22 -8.32
C LEU A 66 -3.98 12.01 -7.64
N TYR A 67 -2.77 12.00 -8.21
CA TYR A 67 -1.58 12.61 -7.65
C TYR A 67 -1.28 13.96 -8.33
N PRO A 68 -0.90 15.00 -7.57
CA PRO A 68 -0.80 15.05 -6.11
C PRO A 68 -2.14 15.39 -5.42
N ALA A 69 -3.12 15.90 -6.16
CA ALA A 69 -4.26 16.64 -5.62
C ALA A 69 -5.09 15.87 -4.58
N HIS A 70 -5.36 14.59 -4.82
CA HIS A 70 -6.31 13.80 -4.04
C HIS A 70 -5.63 12.77 -3.11
N THR A 71 -4.30 12.64 -3.19
CA THR A 71 -3.53 11.76 -2.31
C THR A 71 -3.59 12.15 -0.81
N PRO A 72 -3.65 13.45 -0.42
CA PRO A 72 -3.77 13.83 0.99
C PRO A 72 -5.05 13.31 1.66
N LEU A 73 -6.14 13.14 0.89
CA LEU A 73 -7.38 12.57 1.43
C LEU A 73 -7.16 11.14 1.91
N LEU A 74 -6.39 10.32 1.19
CA LEU A 74 -6.12 8.93 1.58
C LEU A 74 -5.41 8.88 2.94
N LEU A 75 -4.46 9.77 3.17
CA LEU A 75 -3.77 9.90 4.46
C LEU A 75 -4.74 10.36 5.55
N ARG A 76 -5.55 11.38 5.29
CA ARG A 76 -6.58 11.88 6.23
C ARG A 76 -7.57 10.77 6.64
N VAL A 77 -8.00 9.93 5.69
CA VAL A 77 -8.89 8.81 5.97
C VAL A 77 -8.23 7.82 6.93
N VAL A 78 -6.98 7.43 6.67
CA VAL A 78 -6.21 6.57 7.60
C VAL A 78 -6.07 7.22 8.97
N MET A 79 -5.84 8.53 9.02
CA MET A 79 -5.59 9.22 10.28
C MET A 79 -6.80 9.27 11.21
N ASN A 80 -8.01 9.35 10.64
CA ASN A 80 -9.24 9.55 11.40
C ASN A 80 -10.09 8.28 11.53
N TRP A 81 -9.94 7.31 10.60
CA TRP A 81 -10.76 6.10 10.54
C TRP A 81 -9.99 4.80 10.77
N ALA A 82 -8.76 4.84 11.30
CA ALA A 82 -7.93 3.64 11.52
C ALA A 82 -8.67 2.51 12.28
N ASP A 83 -9.49 2.90 13.25
CA ASP A 83 -10.22 1.98 14.15
C ASP A 83 -11.51 1.43 13.51
N SER A 84 -11.81 1.82 12.27
CA SER A 84 -13.00 1.42 11.53
C SER A 84 -12.64 0.53 10.32
N PRO A 85 -12.58 -0.80 10.51
CA PRO A 85 -12.36 -1.76 9.42
C PRO A 85 -13.25 -1.58 8.19
N PRO A 86 -14.54 -1.18 8.31
CA PRO A 86 -15.40 -0.91 7.16
C PRO A 86 -14.86 0.14 6.20
N VAL A 87 -14.13 1.15 6.70
CA VAL A 87 -13.54 2.25 5.90
C VAL A 87 -12.12 1.90 5.45
N THR A 88 -11.29 1.39 6.37
CA THR A 88 -9.89 1.10 6.09
C THR A 88 -9.71 -0.09 5.15
N THR A 89 -10.58 -1.11 5.21
CA THR A 89 -10.48 -2.27 4.32
C THR A 89 -10.64 -1.89 2.84
N PRO A 90 -11.69 -1.15 2.41
CA PRO A 90 -11.79 -0.65 1.04
C PRO A 90 -10.58 0.20 0.61
N LEU A 91 -10.13 1.11 1.48
CA LEU A 91 -8.98 1.96 1.21
C LEU A 91 -7.71 1.15 0.96
N LEU A 92 -7.35 0.25 1.87
CA LEU A 92 -6.15 -0.59 1.72
C LEU A 92 -6.27 -1.50 0.49
N LYS A 93 -7.47 -2.00 0.17
CA LYS A 93 -7.69 -2.78 -1.06
C LYS A 93 -7.53 -1.94 -2.33
N PHE A 94 -7.94 -0.67 -2.30
CA PHE A 94 -7.69 0.27 -3.39
C PHE A 94 -6.20 0.50 -3.57
N VAL A 95 -5.47 0.81 -2.49
CA VAL A 95 -4.01 1.03 -2.52
C VAL A 95 -3.29 -0.24 -2.99
N ALA A 96 -3.70 -1.42 -2.52
CA ALA A 96 -3.13 -2.70 -2.95
C ALA A 96 -3.33 -2.96 -4.45
N GLU A 97 -4.45 -2.49 -5.01
CA GLU A 97 -4.67 -2.52 -6.45
C GLU A 97 -3.79 -1.48 -7.14
N LEU A 98 -3.74 -0.23 -6.64
CA LEU A 98 -2.99 0.87 -7.25
C LEU A 98 -1.50 0.53 -7.47
N VAL A 99 -0.88 -0.17 -6.52
CA VAL A 99 0.54 -0.59 -6.58
C VAL A 99 0.77 -1.91 -7.32
N LEU A 100 -0.31 -2.60 -7.73
CA LEU A 100 -0.17 -3.87 -8.44
C LEU A 100 0.27 -3.63 -9.88
N ASN A 101 1.48 -4.06 -10.22
CA ASN A 101 1.97 -4.07 -11.61
C ASN A 101 1.40 -5.27 -12.38
N LYS A 102 0.11 -5.22 -12.71
CA LYS A 102 -0.51 -6.18 -13.63
C LYS A 102 -0.38 -5.71 -15.07
N SER A 103 -0.18 -6.65 -16.00
CA SER A 103 -0.07 -6.36 -17.43
C SER A 103 0.98 -5.29 -17.79
N GLN A 104 2.05 -5.17 -16.99
CA GLN A 104 3.10 -4.16 -17.19
C GLN A 104 2.55 -2.73 -17.25
N ARG A 105 1.47 -2.43 -16.51
CA ARG A 105 0.87 -1.10 -16.50
C ARG A 105 1.69 -0.08 -15.70
N LEU A 106 2.49 -0.54 -14.74
CA LEU A 106 3.36 0.32 -13.93
C LEU A 106 4.76 0.45 -14.54
N THR A 107 4.92 0.23 -15.84
CA THR A 107 6.21 0.41 -16.50
C THR A 107 6.42 1.90 -16.82
N PHE A 108 6.90 2.67 -15.84
CA PHE A 108 7.25 4.07 -16.03
C PHE A 108 8.49 4.21 -16.93
N GLU A 109 8.61 5.35 -17.61
CA GLU A 109 9.85 5.69 -18.30
C GLU A 109 11.00 5.82 -17.29
N PRO A 110 12.23 5.39 -17.62
CA PRO A 110 13.37 5.48 -16.68
C PRO A 110 13.65 6.90 -16.17
N SER A 111 13.25 7.92 -16.93
CA SER A 111 13.34 9.34 -16.57
C SER A 111 12.17 9.85 -15.72
N SER A 112 11.11 9.06 -15.54
CA SER A 112 9.89 9.48 -14.84
C SER A 112 10.02 9.26 -13.33
N PRO A 113 9.74 10.29 -12.50
CA PRO A 113 9.74 10.15 -11.06
C PRO A 113 8.49 9.41 -10.53
N ASN A 114 7.52 9.07 -11.38
CA ASN A 114 6.20 8.60 -10.95
C ASN A 114 6.25 7.33 -10.09
N GLY A 115 7.14 6.40 -10.38
CA GLY A 115 7.32 5.19 -9.57
C GLY A 115 7.77 5.51 -8.13
N ILE A 116 8.74 6.43 -8.01
CA ILE A 116 9.26 6.91 -6.72
C ILE A 116 8.16 7.65 -5.96
N LEU A 117 7.42 8.54 -6.63
CA LEU A 117 6.33 9.30 -6.03
C LEU A 117 5.20 8.39 -5.53
N LEU A 118 4.79 7.40 -6.33
CA LEU A 118 3.80 6.41 -5.94
C LEU A 118 4.25 5.64 -4.69
N PHE A 119 5.49 5.16 -4.67
CA PHE A 119 6.02 4.43 -3.51
C PHE A 119 6.10 5.30 -2.26
N ARG A 120 6.49 6.57 -2.40
CA ARG A 120 6.55 7.51 -1.28
C ARG A 120 5.18 7.72 -0.63
N GLU A 121 4.13 7.89 -1.43
CA GLU A 121 2.76 8.02 -0.90
C GLU A 121 2.27 6.72 -0.24
N VAL A 122 2.64 5.57 -0.80
CA VAL A 122 2.35 4.25 -0.20
C VAL A 122 3.05 4.08 1.15
N SER A 123 4.33 4.43 1.22
CA SER A 123 5.11 4.38 2.46
C SER A 123 4.47 5.24 3.55
N LYS A 124 4.18 6.52 3.26
CA LYS A 124 3.49 7.42 4.21
C LYS A 124 2.18 6.84 4.73
N LEU A 125 1.37 6.28 3.83
CA LEU A 125 0.09 5.67 4.18
C LEU A 125 0.26 4.44 5.07
N LEU A 126 1.23 3.57 4.75
CA LEU A 126 1.54 2.37 5.54
C LEU A 126 2.04 2.72 6.93
N VAL A 127 2.94 3.70 7.05
CA VAL A 127 3.44 4.18 8.35
C VAL A 127 2.31 4.76 9.19
N ALA A 128 1.46 5.61 8.61
CA ALA A 128 0.34 6.23 9.31
C ALA A 128 -0.73 5.21 9.76
N TYR A 129 -0.99 4.19 8.93
CA TYR A 129 -1.94 3.13 9.24
C TYR A 129 -1.38 2.16 10.26
N GLY A 130 -0.17 1.64 10.02
CA GLY A 130 0.47 0.64 10.85
C GLY A 130 0.72 1.15 12.27
N SER A 131 1.13 2.40 12.44
CA SER A 131 1.35 2.98 13.77
C SER A 131 0.06 3.01 14.60
N ARG A 132 -1.07 3.31 13.97
CA ARG A 132 -2.39 3.28 14.64
C ARG A 132 -2.88 1.86 14.87
N ASN A 133 -2.70 0.97 13.89
CA ASN A 133 -3.09 -0.43 13.99
C ASN A 133 -2.35 -1.14 15.15
N LEU A 134 -1.07 -0.84 15.35
CA LEU A 134 -0.29 -1.35 16.47
C LEU A 134 -0.78 -0.84 17.83
N ALA A 135 -1.33 0.38 17.88
CA ALA A 135 -1.89 0.96 19.10
C ALA A 135 -3.28 0.42 19.46
N LEU A 136 -3.93 -0.34 18.56
CA LEU A 136 -5.22 -0.98 18.84
C LEU A 136 -5.08 -2.08 19.89
N SER A 137 -5.95 -2.05 20.89
CA SER A 137 -6.08 -3.11 21.91
C SER A 137 -6.59 -4.42 21.31
N ASP A 138 -6.10 -5.55 21.81
CA ASP A 138 -6.49 -6.90 21.38
C ASP A 138 -7.86 -7.34 21.97
N GLN A 139 -8.89 -6.52 21.85
CA GLN A 139 -10.26 -6.85 22.26
C GLN A 139 -11.00 -7.67 21.17
N ASP A 140 -12.24 -8.07 21.47
CA ASP A 140 -13.08 -8.96 20.66
C ASP A 140 -13.03 -8.66 19.14
N ASP A 141 -12.89 -9.73 18.36
CA ASP A 141 -12.65 -9.75 16.90
C ASP A 141 -11.31 -9.10 16.46
N VAL A 142 -10.22 -9.54 17.10
CA VAL A 142 -8.82 -9.21 16.77
C VAL A 142 -8.52 -9.39 15.27
N TYR A 143 -9.11 -10.41 14.64
CA TYR A 143 -8.91 -10.66 13.22
C TYR A 143 -9.43 -9.52 12.35
N THR A 144 -10.70 -9.12 12.51
CA THR A 144 -11.28 -8.06 11.67
C THR A 144 -10.68 -6.70 11.95
N ARG A 145 -10.35 -6.42 13.22
CA ARG A 145 -9.83 -5.11 13.64
C ARG A 145 -8.34 -4.93 13.32
N LYS A 146 -7.53 -5.96 13.58
CA LYS A 146 -6.06 -5.87 13.53
C LYS A 146 -5.48 -6.65 12.37
N TYR A 147 -5.64 -7.98 12.38
CA TYR A 147 -4.93 -8.87 11.43
C TYR A 147 -5.33 -8.61 9.98
N LYS A 148 -6.59 -8.24 9.75
CA LYS A 148 -7.08 -7.93 8.40
C LYS A 148 -6.37 -6.72 7.78
N GLY A 149 -6.14 -5.70 8.59
CA GLY A 149 -5.35 -4.54 8.23
C GLY A 149 -3.91 -4.91 7.92
N ILE A 150 -3.28 -5.66 8.82
CA ILE A 150 -1.88 -6.06 8.72
C ILE A 150 -1.63 -6.83 7.42
N TRP A 151 -2.39 -7.90 7.13
CA TRP A 151 -2.12 -8.66 5.91
C TRP A 151 -2.35 -7.84 4.63
N LEU A 152 -3.29 -6.89 4.64
CA LEU A 152 -3.48 -5.97 3.52
C LEU A 152 -2.28 -5.01 3.37
N SER A 153 -1.75 -4.49 4.47
CA SER A 153 -0.53 -3.67 4.47
C SER A 153 0.69 -4.42 3.94
N LEU A 154 0.87 -5.69 4.34
CA LEU A 154 1.92 -6.56 3.81
C LEU A 154 1.75 -6.84 2.33
N LEU A 155 0.51 -7.05 1.89
CA LEU A 155 0.20 -7.24 0.46
C LEU A 155 0.55 -5.99 -0.35
N ILE A 156 0.22 -4.79 0.13
CA ILE A 156 0.56 -3.52 -0.51
C ILE A 156 2.08 -3.42 -0.68
N LEU A 157 2.83 -3.58 0.41
CA LEU A 157 4.29 -3.43 0.39
C LEU A 157 4.95 -4.49 -0.50
N SER A 158 4.52 -5.75 -0.40
CA SER A 158 5.04 -6.85 -1.23
C SER A 158 4.83 -6.57 -2.72
N ARG A 159 3.64 -6.09 -3.12
CA ARG A 159 3.34 -5.73 -4.52
C ARG A 159 4.15 -4.54 -4.99
N ALA A 160 4.34 -3.55 -4.13
CA ALA A 160 5.11 -2.36 -4.47
C ALA A 160 6.60 -2.69 -4.68
N MET A 161 7.16 -3.57 -3.85
CA MET A 161 8.54 -4.03 -3.95
C MET A 161 8.76 -4.99 -5.13
N ALA A 162 7.87 -5.96 -5.34
CA ALA A 162 7.97 -6.93 -6.44
C ALA A 162 7.55 -6.34 -7.80
N GLY A 163 7.02 -5.13 -7.83
CA GLY A 163 6.44 -4.52 -9.03
C GLY A 163 7.46 -4.07 -10.08
N ASN A 164 8.75 -4.01 -9.75
CA ASN A 164 9.86 -3.60 -10.63
C ASN A 164 9.69 -2.23 -11.30
N TYR A 165 8.87 -1.34 -10.73
CA TYR A 165 8.61 0.00 -11.25
C TYR A 165 9.34 1.12 -10.48
N VAL A 166 10.09 0.74 -9.44
CA VAL A 166 10.88 1.65 -8.62
C VAL A 166 12.26 1.05 -8.43
N ASN A 167 13.30 1.86 -8.63
CA ASN A 167 14.65 1.49 -8.23
C ASN A 167 14.86 1.93 -6.78
N PHE A 168 14.87 0.96 -5.87
CA PHE A 168 14.99 1.23 -4.45
C PHE A 168 16.37 1.79 -4.03
N GLY A 169 17.43 1.54 -4.79
CA GLY A 169 18.75 2.12 -4.52
C GLY A 169 18.77 3.66 -4.65
N VAL A 170 17.79 4.22 -5.35
CA VAL A 170 17.64 5.68 -5.47
C VAL A 170 17.25 6.32 -4.12
N PHE A 171 16.50 5.62 -3.27
CA PHE A 171 16.13 6.14 -1.95
C PHE A 171 17.35 6.33 -1.06
N GLU A 172 18.27 5.37 -1.04
CA GLU A 172 19.52 5.44 -0.28
C GLU A 172 20.42 6.58 -0.78
N LEU A 173 20.55 6.75 -2.10
CA LEU A 173 21.38 7.81 -2.71
C LEU A 173 20.88 9.23 -2.38
N TYR A 174 19.56 9.42 -2.26
CA TYR A 174 18.96 10.71 -1.94
C TYR A 174 18.66 10.90 -0.45
N GLY A 175 18.98 9.91 0.40
CA GLY A 175 18.66 9.95 1.84
C GLY A 175 17.16 9.93 2.15
N ASP A 176 16.33 9.39 1.26
CA ASP A 176 14.89 9.26 1.46
C ASP A 176 14.58 7.98 2.25
N ARG A 177 14.01 8.16 3.45
CA ARG A 177 13.70 7.07 4.39
C ARG A 177 12.42 6.31 4.10
N ALA A 178 11.72 6.62 2.99
CA ALA A 178 10.43 6.01 2.70
C ALA A 178 10.46 4.47 2.65
N LEU A 179 11.52 3.85 2.13
CA LEU A 179 11.63 2.39 2.11
C LEU A 179 11.87 1.83 3.51
N ASP A 180 12.81 2.39 4.25
CA ASP A 180 13.18 1.95 5.60
C ASP A 180 11.99 2.05 6.55
N ASP A 181 11.28 3.18 6.53
CA ASP A 181 10.14 3.43 7.39
C ASP A 181 8.96 2.47 7.05
N ALA A 182 8.77 2.15 5.76
CA ALA A 182 7.76 1.19 5.33
C ALA A 182 8.10 -0.26 5.74
N LEU A 183 9.37 -0.65 5.67
CA LEU A 183 9.84 -1.96 6.11
C LEU A 183 9.76 -2.09 7.63
N ASP A 184 10.21 -1.08 8.37
CA ASP A 184 10.17 -1.04 9.83
C ASP A 184 8.74 -1.20 10.36
N ILE A 185 7.78 -0.44 9.82
CA ILE A 185 6.38 -0.57 10.26
C ILE A 185 5.77 -1.93 9.87
N ALA A 186 6.12 -2.47 8.70
CA ALA A 186 5.64 -3.78 8.25
C ALA A 186 6.14 -4.91 9.14
N LEU A 187 7.43 -4.87 9.51
CA LEU A 187 8.03 -5.83 10.44
C LEU A 187 7.38 -5.73 11.82
N LYS A 188 7.21 -4.51 12.36
CA LYS A 188 6.51 -4.31 13.64
C LYS A 188 5.08 -4.86 13.62
N MET A 189 4.35 -4.64 12.53
CA MET A 189 3.00 -5.19 12.35
C MET A 189 2.99 -6.73 12.34
N ILE A 190 3.92 -7.38 11.62
CA ILE A 190 4.03 -8.85 11.61
C ILE A 190 4.35 -9.39 12.99
N LEU A 191 5.34 -8.80 13.67
CA LEU A 191 5.79 -9.25 14.99
C LEU A 191 4.72 -9.06 16.08
N SER A 192 3.72 -8.20 15.84
CA SER A 192 2.57 -8.05 16.72
C SER A 192 1.57 -9.22 16.66
N ILE A 193 1.68 -10.11 15.66
CA ILE A 193 0.80 -11.27 15.51
C ILE A 193 1.48 -12.51 16.15
N PRO A 194 0.84 -13.20 17.10
CA PRO A 194 1.35 -14.46 17.62
C PRO A 194 1.55 -15.49 16.50
N ALA A 195 2.68 -16.21 16.52
CA ALA A 195 3.02 -17.18 15.47
C ALA A 195 1.92 -18.22 15.20
N ALA A 196 1.24 -18.69 16.25
CA ALA A 196 0.10 -19.60 16.13
C ALA A 196 -1.05 -19.00 15.27
N HIS A 197 -1.31 -17.70 15.39
CA HIS A 197 -2.36 -17.02 14.63
C HIS A 197 -1.96 -16.81 13.17
N ILE A 198 -0.67 -16.60 12.89
CA ILE A 198 -0.17 -16.47 11.51
C ILE A 198 -0.56 -17.71 10.70
N LEU A 199 -0.27 -18.90 11.23
CA LEU A 199 -0.57 -20.18 10.55
C LEU A 199 -2.06 -20.54 10.57
N SER A 200 -2.82 -20.07 11.57
CA SER A 200 -4.26 -20.33 11.69
C SER A 200 -5.09 -19.55 10.66
N TYR A 201 -4.67 -18.33 10.31
CA TYR A 201 -5.38 -17.48 9.35
C TYR A 201 -4.72 -17.53 7.97
N ARG A 202 -5.30 -18.31 7.05
CA ARG A 202 -4.78 -18.50 5.67
C ARG A 202 -4.36 -17.21 4.96
N LYS A 203 -5.13 -16.12 5.08
CA LYS A 203 -4.80 -14.85 4.42
C LYS A 203 -3.58 -14.16 5.03
N VAL A 204 -3.42 -14.26 6.34
CA VAL A 204 -2.27 -13.73 7.07
C VAL A 204 -1.02 -14.55 6.72
N ALA A 205 -1.13 -15.89 6.74
CA ALA A 205 -0.06 -16.79 6.34
C ALA A 205 0.47 -16.46 4.92
N ILE A 206 -0.43 -16.38 3.93
CA ILE A 206 -0.04 -16.07 2.54
C ILE A 206 0.67 -14.72 2.49
N ALA A 207 0.11 -13.68 3.10
CA ALA A 207 0.72 -12.35 3.09
C ALA A 207 2.09 -12.32 3.77
N TYR A 208 2.24 -13.06 4.88
CA TYR A 208 3.51 -13.21 5.59
C TYR A 208 4.57 -13.88 4.72
N PHE A 209 4.28 -15.06 4.17
CA PHE A 209 5.27 -15.79 3.36
C PHE A 209 5.63 -15.06 2.07
N THR A 210 4.64 -14.44 1.40
CA THR A 210 4.91 -13.60 0.22
C THR A 210 5.79 -12.40 0.59
N PHE A 211 5.53 -11.74 1.72
CA PHE A 211 6.36 -10.61 2.15
C PHE A 211 7.79 -11.04 2.47
N MET A 212 7.96 -12.17 3.17
CA MET A 212 9.27 -12.73 3.46
C MET A 212 10.02 -13.05 2.16
N GLU A 213 9.39 -13.74 1.21
CA GLU A 213 9.99 -14.03 -0.10
C GLU A 213 10.48 -12.75 -0.83
N VAL A 214 9.67 -11.70 -0.80
CA VAL A 214 10.00 -10.40 -1.43
C VAL A 214 11.16 -9.72 -0.72
N ILE A 215 11.20 -9.68 0.62
CA ILE A 215 12.35 -9.14 1.36
C ILE A 215 13.61 -9.94 1.03
N LEU A 216 13.53 -11.27 1.10
CA LEU A 216 14.69 -12.15 0.84
C LEU A 216 15.23 -11.91 -0.58
N SER A 217 14.34 -11.78 -1.57
CA SER A 217 14.71 -11.56 -2.96
C SER A 217 15.35 -10.18 -3.20
N ASN A 218 14.83 -9.13 -2.56
CA ASN A 218 15.30 -7.77 -2.78
C ASN A 218 16.49 -7.37 -1.88
N VAL A 219 16.62 -7.94 -0.69
CA VAL A 219 17.61 -7.55 0.32
C VAL A 219 18.73 -8.59 0.42
N LEU A 220 18.40 -9.89 0.44
CA LEU A 220 19.38 -10.94 0.71
C LEU A 220 20.12 -11.42 -0.53
N LEU A 221 19.49 -11.50 -1.71
CA LEU A 221 20.22 -11.87 -2.93
C LEU A 221 21.37 -10.89 -3.27
N PRO A 222 21.19 -9.55 -3.19
CA PRO A 222 22.31 -8.63 -3.35
C PRO A 222 23.39 -8.82 -2.29
N LEU A 223 23.03 -8.99 -1.00
CA LEU A 223 24.01 -9.21 0.08
C LEU A 223 24.76 -10.53 -0.05
N ILE A 224 24.10 -11.60 -0.49
CA ILE A 224 24.68 -12.92 -0.73
C ILE A 224 25.63 -12.90 -1.94
N ILE A 225 25.25 -12.18 -3.02
CA ILE A 225 26.10 -12.00 -4.20
C ILE A 225 27.31 -11.12 -3.88
N TRP A 226 27.18 -10.14 -2.98
CA TRP A 226 28.27 -9.27 -2.55
C TRP A 226 29.17 -9.87 -1.47
N HIS A 227 28.72 -10.87 -0.71
CA HIS A 227 29.49 -11.42 0.42
C HIS A 227 29.50 -12.96 0.44
N HIS A 228 30.32 -13.55 -0.44
CA HIS A 228 30.61 -14.99 -0.51
C HIS A 228 31.03 -15.63 0.84
N SER A 229 31.49 -14.83 1.81
CA SER A 229 32.00 -15.30 3.10
C SER A 229 30.92 -15.65 4.14
N ILE A 230 29.68 -15.14 3.99
CA ILE A 230 28.61 -15.27 5.00
C ILE A 230 27.81 -16.58 4.84
N LEU A 231 27.73 -17.11 3.62
CA LEU A 231 27.07 -18.39 3.32
C LEU A 231 27.67 -19.58 4.10
N SER A 232 28.96 -19.53 4.47
CA SER A 232 29.60 -20.57 5.27
C SER A 232 29.09 -20.64 6.72
N LYS A 233 28.49 -19.56 7.24
CA LYS A 233 28.00 -19.47 8.62
C LYS A 233 26.50 -19.73 8.74
N LEU A 234 25.71 -19.39 7.72
CA LEU A 234 24.25 -19.55 7.73
C LEU A 234 23.75 -20.92 7.24
N SER A 235 24.58 -21.73 6.59
CA SER A 235 24.16 -23.08 6.14
C SER A 235 23.92 -24.07 7.28
N TRP A 236 24.38 -23.77 8.50
CA TRP A 236 24.26 -24.70 9.64
C TRP A 236 23.00 -24.48 10.48
N GLU A 237 22.45 -23.27 10.56
CA GLU A 237 21.29 -22.98 11.42
C GLU A 237 19.93 -23.15 10.72
N ILE A 238 19.88 -23.04 9.38
CA ILE A 238 18.62 -23.12 8.63
C ILE A 238 18.22 -24.59 8.31
N CYS A 239 19.13 -25.56 8.42
CA CYS A 239 18.83 -26.98 8.16
C CYS A 239 18.27 -27.75 9.37
N LEU A 240 17.99 -27.11 10.50
CA LEU A 240 17.57 -27.78 11.76
C LEU A 240 16.21 -27.32 12.32
N LEU A 241 15.40 -26.62 11.52
CA LEU A 241 13.98 -26.35 11.76
C LEU A 241 13.14 -26.85 10.58
#